data_AF-A0A7K7XWC3-F1
#
_entry.id   AF-A0A7K7XWC3-F1
#
_cell.length_a   1.000
_cell.length_b   1.000
_cell.length_c   1.000
_cell.angle_alpha   90.00
_cell.angle_beta   90.00
_cell.angle_gamma   90.00
#
_symmetry.space_group_name_H-M   'P 1'
#
loop_
_entity.id
_entity.type
_entity.pdbx_description
1 polymer ?
#
loop_
_entity_poly.entity_id
_entity_poly.type
_entity_poly.pdbx_seq_one_letter_code
_entity_poly.pdbx_strand_id
1 'polypeptide(L)'
;GLTPPLPQLFEASSCTYTYVVADARSRDAVIIDPVLETVPRDLRLLRELGLTLRYAANTHCHADHVTGSGALRRALGVPSAISGASGARADLLLGE
;
A
#
# COMPACT_ATOMS: atom_id res chain seq x y z
N GLY A 1 -4.32 -6.86 24.16
CA GLY A 1 -4.57 -7.50 22.85
C GLY A 1 -3.31 -7.37 22.04
N LEU A 2 -2.84 -8.45 21.41
CA LEU A 2 -1.58 -8.45 20.65
C LEU A 2 -1.64 -7.44 19.49
N THR A 3 -0.60 -6.63 19.35
CA THR A 3 -0.41 -5.75 18.19
C THR A 3 -0.39 -6.62 16.93
N PRO A 4 -1.17 -6.30 15.87
CA PRO A 4 -1.05 -7.03 14.62
C PRO A 4 0.38 -6.94 14.11
N PRO A 5 0.89 -8.00 13.47
CA PRO A 5 2.19 -7.93 12.80
C PRO A 5 2.16 -6.79 11.79
N LEU A 6 3.32 -6.18 11.56
CA LEU A 6 3.57 -5.23 10.47
C LEU A 6 4.25 -6.03 9.34
N PRO A 7 3.50 -6.62 8.39
CA PRO A 7 4.09 -7.45 7.36
C PRO A 7 4.98 -6.61 6.46
N GLN A 8 6.23 -7.06 6.32
CA GLN A 8 7.11 -6.69 5.22
C GLN A 8 7.02 -7.80 4.17
N LEU A 9 6.72 -7.43 2.94
CA LEU A 9 6.51 -8.35 1.83
C LEU A 9 7.54 -8.04 0.75
N PHE A 10 8.26 -9.06 0.29
CA PHE A 10 9.25 -8.91 -0.77
C PHE A 10 8.68 -9.32 -2.13
N GLU A 11 8.92 -8.51 -3.15
CA GLU A 11 8.68 -8.84 -4.56
C GLU A 11 10.03 -8.99 -5.26
N ALA A 12 10.27 -10.15 -5.86
CA ALA A 12 11.61 -10.55 -6.28
C ALA A 12 12.06 -9.97 -7.63
N SER A 13 11.14 -9.61 -8.52
CA SER A 13 11.46 -9.11 -9.87
C SER A 13 12.03 -7.69 -9.84
N SER A 14 11.46 -6.83 -8.99
CA SER A 14 11.89 -5.44 -8.78
C SER A 14 12.74 -5.27 -7.51
N CYS A 15 12.88 -6.33 -6.71
CA CYS A 15 13.47 -6.28 -5.38
C CYS A 15 12.77 -5.29 -4.43
N THR A 16 11.48 -5.04 -4.64
CA THR A 16 10.70 -4.10 -3.86
C THR A 16 10.25 -4.71 -2.53
N TYR A 17 10.36 -3.93 -1.46
CA TYR A 17 9.68 -4.20 -0.22
C TYR A 17 8.39 -3.40 -0.13
N THR A 18 7.26 -4.10 -0.02
CA THR A 18 5.94 -3.55 0.29
C THR A 18 5.67 -3.73 1.78
N TYR A 19 5.11 -2.71 2.44
CA TYR A 19 4.77 -2.77 3.87
C TYR A 19 3.27 -2.61 4.07
N VAL A 20 2.70 -3.37 5.01
CA VAL A 20 1.35 -3.13 5.53
C VAL A 20 1.47 -2.68 6.98
N VAL A 21 1.03 -1.45 7.25
CA VAL A 21 1.01 -0.87 8.60
C VAL A 21 -0.43 -0.73 9.04
N ALA A 22 -0.75 -1.26 10.23
CA ALA A 22 -2.12 -1.29 10.71
C ALA A 22 -2.24 -0.87 12.17
N ASP A 23 -3.32 -0.18 12.49
CA ASP A 23 -3.71 0.09 13.86
C ASP A 23 -4.32 -1.16 14.52
N ALA A 24 -3.87 -1.45 15.74
CA ALA A 24 -4.25 -2.66 16.45
C ALA A 24 -5.74 -2.69 16.84
N ARG A 25 -6.34 -1.52 17.08
CA ARG A 25 -7.70 -1.38 17.62
C ARG A 25 -8.75 -1.31 16.52
N SER A 26 -8.59 -0.36 15.60
CA SER A 26 -9.52 -0.11 14.48
C SER A 26 -9.38 -1.11 13.34
N ARG A 27 -8.22 -1.77 13.24
CA ARG A 27 -7.82 -2.60 12.08
C ARG A 27 -7.66 -1.80 10.79
N ASP A 28 -7.66 -0.47 10.85
CA ASP A 28 -7.35 0.37 9.71
C ASP A 28 -5.88 0.21 9.31
N ALA A 29 -5.62 0.18 8.01
CA ALA A 29 -4.30 -0.08 7.47
C ALA A 29 -3.92 0.87 6.33
N VAL A 30 -2.61 1.05 6.16
CA VAL A 30 -1.98 1.64 4.99
C VAL A 30 -1.05 0.60 4.38
N ILE A 31 -1.05 0.52 3.04
CA ILE A 31 -0.05 -0.23 2.30
C ILE A 31 0.90 0.75 1.61
N ILE A 32 2.20 0.49 1.73
CA ILE A 32 3.29 1.37 1.27
C ILE A 32 4.08 0.64 0.20
N ASP A 33 4.32 1.32 -0.92
CA ASP A 33 5.04 0.84 -2.11
C ASP A 33 4.48 -0.51 -2.62
N PRO A 34 3.16 -0.61 -2.88
CA PRO A 34 2.60 -1.82 -3.46
C PRO A 34 3.08 -2.00 -4.90
N VAL A 35 3.38 -3.23 -5.31
CA VAL A 35 3.75 -3.59 -6.69
C VAL A 35 2.51 -4.16 -7.41
N LEU A 36 2.29 -3.79 -8.67
CA LEU A 36 1.08 -4.16 -9.43
C LEU A 36 0.88 -5.68 -9.50
N GLU A 37 1.94 -6.42 -9.80
CA GLU A 37 1.94 -7.86 -9.97
C GLU A 37 1.59 -8.61 -8.67
N THR A 38 1.79 -7.98 -7.51
CA THR A 38 1.53 -8.59 -6.20
C THR A 38 0.21 -8.17 -5.57
N VAL A 39 -0.59 -7.33 -6.22
CA VAL A 39 -1.90 -6.91 -5.68
C VAL A 39 -2.81 -8.08 -5.27
N PRO A 40 -2.86 -9.23 -5.99
CA PRO A 40 -3.61 -10.40 -5.53
C PRO A 40 -3.09 -11.01 -4.21
N ARG A 41 -1.77 -10.95 -3.95
CA ARG A 41 -1.17 -11.33 -2.66
C ARG A 41 -1.60 -10.35 -1.58
N ASP A 42 -1.54 -9.06 -1.87
CA ASP A 42 -1.80 -7.99 -0.91
C ASP A 42 -3.27 -7.98 -0.47
N LEU A 43 -4.21 -8.13 -1.41
CA LEU A 43 -5.65 -8.25 -1.11
C LEU A 43 -5.97 -9.48 -0.24
N ARG A 44 -5.31 -10.61 -0.52
CA ARG A 44 -5.48 -11.83 0.27
C ARG A 44 -5.01 -11.63 1.70
N LEU A 45 -3.83 -11.04 1.88
CA LEU A 45 -3.27 -10.74 3.19
C LEU A 45 -4.16 -9.80 4.00
N LEU A 46 -4.63 -8.70 3.40
CA LEU A 46 -5.54 -7.76 4.05
C LEU A 46 -6.81 -8.47 4.53
N ARG A 47 -7.38 -9.36 3.71
CA ARG A 47 -8.55 -10.17 4.06
C ARG A 47 -8.26 -11.16 5.19
N GLU A 48 -7.17 -11.92 5.11
CA GLU A 48 -6.79 -12.93 6.11
C GLU A 48 -6.48 -12.31 7.47
N LEU A 49 -5.88 -11.12 7.47
CA LEU A 49 -5.64 -10.34 8.68
C LEU A 49 -6.89 -9.55 9.13
N GLY A 50 -7.98 -9.52 8.38
CA GLY A 50 -9.15 -8.71 8.73
C GLY A 50 -8.81 -7.22 8.90
N LEU A 51 -8.02 -6.68 7.97
CA LEU A 51 -7.61 -5.28 7.93
C LEU A 51 -8.46 -4.50 6.94
N THR A 52 -8.79 -3.26 7.30
CA THR A 52 -9.48 -2.30 6.42
C THR A 52 -8.45 -1.37 5.81
N LEU A 53 -8.15 -1.52 4.53
CA LEU A 53 -7.24 -0.60 3.86
C LEU A 53 -7.88 0.78 3.75
N ARG A 54 -7.16 1.82 4.17
CA ARG A 54 -7.58 3.23 4.08
C ARG A 54 -6.84 4.00 3.00
N TYR A 55 -5.57 3.68 2.79
CA TYR A 55 -4.71 4.37 1.82
C TYR A 55 -3.72 3.39 1.17
N ALA A 56 -3.44 3.60 -0.11
CA ALA A 56 -2.31 2.99 -0.81
C ALA A 56 -1.28 4.08 -1.13
N ALA A 57 -0.18 4.11 -0.38
CA ALA A 57 0.82 5.16 -0.46
C ALA A 57 2.04 4.70 -1.26
N ASN A 58 2.69 5.64 -1.95
CA ASN A 58 4.01 5.44 -2.51
C ASN A 58 4.98 6.44 -1.85
N THR A 59 6.20 6.00 -1.61
CA THR A 59 7.28 6.83 -1.07
C THR A 59 7.80 7.82 -2.13
N HIS A 60 7.84 7.41 -3.39
CA HIS A 60 8.30 8.19 -4.53
C HIS A 60 7.68 7.69 -5.85
N CYS A 61 7.96 8.37 -6.96
CA CYS A 61 7.62 7.84 -8.28
C CYS A 61 8.63 6.74 -8.64
N HIS A 62 8.19 5.49 -8.57
CA HIS A 62 9.06 4.33 -8.80
C HIS A 62 9.52 4.24 -10.26
N ALA A 63 10.79 3.86 -10.46
CA ALA A 63 11.40 3.67 -11.78
C ALA A 63 11.61 2.19 -12.13
N ASP A 64 11.54 1.34 -11.11
CA ASP A 64 11.88 -0.08 -11.10
C ASP A 64 10.64 -1.00 -11.16
N HIS A 65 9.46 -0.48 -10.80
CA HIS A 65 8.20 -1.22 -10.86
C HIS A 65 7.00 -0.32 -11.14
N VAL A 66 5.89 -0.93 -11.58
CA VAL A 66 4.60 -0.26 -11.69
C VAL A 66 3.87 -0.38 -10.36
N THR A 67 3.49 0.76 -9.77
CA THR A 67 2.74 0.77 -8.50
C THR A 67 1.40 0.04 -8.60
N GLY A 68 1.09 -0.76 -7.57
CA GLY A 68 -0.18 -1.44 -7.37
C GLY A 68 -1.29 -0.54 -6.80
N SER A 69 -0.98 0.70 -6.42
CA SER A 69 -1.93 1.64 -5.82
C SER A 69 -3.18 1.86 -6.68
N GLY A 70 -3.03 1.96 -8.01
CA GLY A 70 -4.15 2.10 -8.93
C GLY A 70 -5.07 0.87 -9.00
N ALA A 71 -4.51 -0.34 -8.85
CA ALA A 71 -5.29 -1.57 -8.83
C ALA A 71 -6.02 -1.75 -7.48
N LEU A 72 -5.35 -1.43 -6.37
CA LEU A 72 -5.96 -1.43 -5.04
C LEU A 72 -7.11 -0.43 -4.93
N ARG A 73 -6.92 0.79 -5.48
CA ARG A 73 -7.97 1.81 -5.61
C ARG A 73 -9.19 1.29 -6.35
N ARG A 74 -9.00 0.60 -7.48
CA ARG A 74 -10.12 0.01 -8.24
C ARG A 74 -10.82 -1.12 -7.49
N ALA A 75 -10.06 -1.94 -6.76
CA ALA A 75 -10.59 -3.11 -6.05
C ALA A 75 -11.34 -2.73 -4.76
N LEU A 76 -10.87 -1.72 -4.03
CA LEU A 76 -11.34 -1.40 -2.68
C LEU A 76 -11.92 0.02 -2.53
N GLY A 77 -11.83 0.86 -3.56
CA GLY A 77 -12.31 2.25 -3.51
C GLY A 77 -11.46 3.15 -2.61
N VAL A 78 -10.23 2.75 -2.28
CA VAL A 78 -9.34 3.52 -1.38
C VAL A 78 -8.50 4.52 -2.17
N PRO A 79 -8.23 5.72 -1.63
CA PRO A 79 -7.38 6.70 -2.28
C PRO A 79 -5.91 6.25 -2.35
N SER A 80 -5.28 6.56 -3.48
CA SER A 80 -3.83 6.55 -3.62
C SER A 80 -3.21 7.82 -3.03
N ALA A 81 -2.02 7.71 -2.44
CA ALA A 81 -1.32 8.84 -1.83
C ALA A 81 0.16 8.89 -2.24
N ILE A 82 0.70 10.10 -2.41
CA ILE A 82 2.14 10.33 -2.61
C ILE A 82 2.49 11.77 -2.21
N SER A 83 3.76 12.07 -1.93
CA SER A 83 4.22 13.45 -1.72
C SER A 83 3.90 14.35 -2.92
N GLY A 84 3.42 15.57 -2.65
CA GLY A 84 3.23 16.61 -3.66
C GLY A 84 4.53 17.04 -4.35
N ALA A 85 5.68 16.87 -3.68
CA ALA A 85 7.00 17.16 -4.26
C ALA A 85 7.48 16.07 -5.25
N SER A 86 6.78 14.92 -5.34
CA SER A 86 7.18 13.79 -6.20
C SER A 86 7.03 14.06 -7.70
N GLY A 87 6.20 15.03 -8.09
CA GLY A 87 5.82 15.26 -9.49
C GLY A 87 4.90 14.19 -10.09
N ALA A 88 4.52 13.15 -9.32
CA ALA A 88 3.62 12.10 -9.76
C ALA A 88 2.14 12.47 -9.54
N ARG A 89 1.24 11.62 -10.04
CA ARG A 89 -0.21 11.75 -9.84
C ARG A 89 -0.70 10.72 -8.83
N ALA A 90 -1.55 11.15 -7.90
CA ALA A 90 -2.30 10.31 -6.96
C ALA A 90 -3.63 11.01 -6.62
N ASP A 91 -4.55 10.31 -5.94
CA ASP A 91 -5.79 10.93 -5.44
C ASP A 91 -5.48 11.95 -4.33
N LEU A 92 -4.45 11.71 -3.52
CA LEU A 92 -3.98 12.57 -2.45
C LEU A 92 -2.51 12.94 -2.65
N LEU A 93 -2.24 14.25 -2.74
CA LEU A 93 -0.88 14.80 -2.69
C LEU A 93 -0.59 15.26 -1.27
N LEU A 94 0.39 14.63 -0.62
CA LEU A 94 0.81 14.91 0.75
C LEU A 94 1.80 16.09 0.77
N GLY A 95 1.56 17.06 1.64
CA GLY A 95 2.45 18.21 1.88
C GLY A 95 2.79 18.34 3.37
N GLU A 96 3.65 19.31 3.69
CA GLU A 96 3.84 19.77 5.07
C GLU A 96 2.67 20.62 5.58
#